data_AF-A0A1W0WSA7-F1
#
_entry.id   AF-A0A1W0WSA7-F1
#
_cell.length_a   1.000
_cell.length_b   1.000
_cell.length_c   1.000
_cell.angle_alpha   90.00
_cell.angle_beta   90.00
_cell.angle_gamma   90.00
#
_symmetry.space_group_name_H-M   'P 1'
#
loop_
_entity.id
_entity.type
_entity.pdbx_description
1 polymer ?
#
loop_
_entity_poly.entity_id
_entity_poly.type
_entity_poly.pdbx_seq_one_letter_code
_entity_poly.pdbx_strand_id
1 'polypeptide(L)'
;MVVGCLLLLLQVAVAFGALVPDSGRQQTRDGRHNVGVVFNWEKFKEFHGKEYSGQDDVIRKKIYLTNSQKIVLHNRKYAEGLTSYQMEMNHFGDISPKEFRTMMNGFKGKYNETKASKGAVFLTANFVEVPAEVDWRKHGYVTPVKNQGQCGSCWAFSSTGALEGQHFRKSGKLVSLSEQNLVDCSGKYGNEGCNGGLMDQAFDYVKDNGGLDSEDSYPYDGQDKKCRFKKDGVGATDLGHVDVVPAGDEGKLKEAIATVGPVSVAIDASHESFQFYAKGVYDEPACSSEELDHGVLAVGYGTDAGTGNAAGKDYWLVKNSWGEEWGDTGYIKMARNKKNQCGIATSASYPLV
;
A
#
# COMPACT_ATOMS: atom_id res chain seq x y z
N MET A 1 54.52 51.67 39.14
CA MET A 1 55.49 50.77 39.79
C MET A 1 55.41 49.44 39.05
N VAL A 2 56.35 49.08 38.17
CA VAL A 2 57.80 48.79 38.37
C VAL A 2 58.00 47.27 38.47
N VAL A 3 58.53 46.69 37.36
CA VAL A 3 59.56 45.62 37.26
C VAL A 3 59.19 44.23 37.84
N GLY A 4 59.59 43.07 37.29
CA GLY A 4 60.40 42.68 36.12
C GLY A 4 60.84 41.21 36.33
N CYS A 5 60.65 40.30 35.36
CA CYS A 5 61.61 39.93 34.29
C CYS A 5 62.70 38.92 34.71
N LEU A 6 62.67 37.70 34.10
CA LEU A 6 63.78 36.86 33.59
C LEU A 6 63.12 35.53 33.10
N LEU A 7 63.11 35.11 31.82
CA LEU A 7 64.15 34.78 30.81
C LEU A 7 64.86 33.43 30.98
N LEU A 8 64.52 32.49 30.09
CA LEU A 8 65.34 31.40 29.52
C LEU A 8 64.50 30.75 28.39
N LEU A 9 64.60 31.18 27.12
CA LEU A 9 65.62 30.88 26.10
C LEU A 9 65.78 29.40 25.73
N LEU A 10 65.33 29.03 24.52
CA LEU A 10 65.96 28.00 23.69
C LEU A 10 65.72 28.26 22.18
N GLN A 11 66.81 28.15 21.42
CA GLN A 11 66.97 28.32 19.95
C GLN A 11 67.61 27.03 19.40
N VAL A 12 67.64 26.67 18.11
CA VAL A 12 67.27 27.30 16.82
C VAL A 12 66.85 26.12 15.87
N ALA A 13 66.23 26.25 14.68
CA ALA A 13 66.77 26.81 13.44
C ALA A 13 65.70 26.86 12.31
N VAL A 14 66.03 27.57 11.23
CA VAL A 14 65.24 27.72 9.99
C VAL A 14 65.87 26.92 8.86
N ALA A 15 65.06 26.37 7.93
CA ALA A 15 65.48 26.14 6.55
C ALA A 15 64.29 26.22 5.58
N PHE A 16 64.25 27.27 4.75
CA PHE A 16 63.38 27.35 3.57
C PHE A 16 64.00 26.55 2.41
N GLY A 17 63.16 25.94 1.57
CA GLY A 17 63.57 25.34 0.31
C GLY A 17 62.43 25.32 -0.69
N ALA A 18 62.37 26.31 -1.57
CA ALA A 18 61.38 26.40 -2.64
C ALA A 18 62.07 26.41 -4.00
N LEU A 19 61.75 25.44 -4.86
CA LEU A 19 61.97 25.47 -6.31
C LEU A 19 60.80 24.79 -7.04
N VAL A 20 60.55 25.26 -8.25
CA VAL A 20 59.38 25.07 -9.12
C VAL A 20 59.93 24.78 -10.54
N PRO A 21 59.15 24.35 -11.56
CA PRO A 21 58.14 23.28 -11.66
C PRO A 21 58.65 22.09 -12.53
N ASP A 22 57.83 21.08 -12.79
CA ASP A 22 57.86 20.37 -14.08
C ASP A 22 56.46 19.94 -14.53
N SER A 23 56.36 19.43 -15.75
CA SER A 23 55.29 19.67 -16.70
C SER A 23 54.50 18.43 -17.08
N GLY A 24 53.27 18.66 -17.57
CA GLY A 24 52.65 17.78 -18.57
C GLY A 24 51.94 16.52 -18.08
N ARG A 25 50.63 16.66 -17.80
CA ARG A 25 49.63 15.98 -18.66
C ARG A 25 48.22 16.57 -18.49
N GLN A 26 47.72 17.23 -19.53
CA GLN A 26 46.28 17.22 -19.77
C GLN A 26 45.86 15.79 -20.10
N GLN A 27 44.85 15.27 -19.39
CA GLN A 27 44.11 14.11 -19.86
C GLN A 27 42.61 14.36 -19.73
N THR A 28 42.08 15.06 -20.73
CA THR A 28 40.64 15.09 -21.01
C THR A 28 40.15 13.66 -21.23
N ARG A 29 39.30 13.13 -20.35
CA ARG A 29 38.43 11.99 -20.68
C ARG A 29 37.02 12.22 -20.16
N ASP A 30 36.10 12.26 -21.12
CA ASP A 30 34.67 12.07 -20.94
C ASP A 30 34.40 10.91 -19.98
N GLY A 31 33.81 11.24 -18.83
CA GLY A 31 33.49 10.33 -17.75
C GLY A 31 31.98 10.35 -17.49
N ARG A 32 31.18 9.99 -18.51
CA ARG A 32 29.75 9.70 -18.34
C ARG A 32 29.56 8.91 -17.06
N HIS A 33 28.83 9.48 -16.11
CA HIS A 33 28.48 8.82 -14.87
C HIS A 33 27.48 7.70 -15.16
N ASN A 34 27.99 6.55 -15.59
CA ASN A 34 27.29 5.29 -15.48
C ASN A 34 27.22 4.97 -13.97
N VAL A 35 26.21 5.53 -13.31
CA VAL A 35 25.77 5.07 -11.98
C VAL A 35 25.17 3.69 -12.21
N GLY A 36 26.04 2.70 -12.34
CA GLY A 36 25.67 1.31 -12.52
C GLY A 36 24.98 0.84 -11.26
N VAL A 37 23.65 0.77 -11.29
CA VAL A 37 22.87 0.18 -10.20
C VAL A 37 23.25 -1.31 -10.13
N VAL A 38 24.06 -1.67 -9.14
CA VAL A 38 24.52 -3.05 -8.95
C VAL A 38 23.42 -3.85 -8.27
N PHE A 39 22.57 -4.49 -9.08
CA PHE A 39 21.59 -5.45 -8.58
C PHE A 39 22.30 -6.68 -8.01
N ASN A 40 22.05 -6.99 -6.74
CA ASN A 40 22.74 -8.08 -6.02
C ASN A 40 21.72 -9.12 -5.55
N TRP A 41 21.62 -10.20 -6.33
CA TRP A 41 20.68 -11.30 -6.08
C TRP A 41 20.90 -11.99 -4.73
N GLU A 42 22.16 -12.20 -4.32
CA GLU A 42 22.44 -12.90 -3.06
C GLU A 42 22.03 -12.03 -1.86
N LYS A 43 22.28 -10.71 -1.90
CA LYS A 43 21.79 -9.77 -0.89
C LYS A 43 20.27 -9.63 -0.86
N PHE A 44 19.61 -9.66 -2.02
CA PHE A 44 18.15 -9.68 -2.10
C PHE A 44 17.58 -10.93 -1.41
N LYS A 45 18.16 -12.10 -1.68
CA LYS A 45 17.78 -13.36 -1.04
C LYS A 45 18.02 -13.32 0.48
N GLU A 46 19.19 -12.86 0.91
CA GLU A 46 19.54 -12.71 2.34
C GLU A 46 18.56 -11.78 3.06
N PHE A 47 18.27 -10.61 2.50
CA PHE A 47 17.41 -9.60 3.12
C PHE A 47 15.94 -10.05 3.23
N HIS A 48 15.39 -10.72 2.22
CA HIS A 48 14.00 -11.20 2.22
C HIS A 48 13.85 -12.69 2.56
N GLY A 49 14.87 -13.34 3.12
CA GLY A 49 14.82 -14.75 3.55
C GLY A 49 14.47 -15.75 2.43
N LYS A 50 14.91 -15.51 1.19
CA LYS A 50 14.57 -16.34 0.03
C LYS A 50 15.60 -17.46 -0.18
N GLU A 51 15.12 -18.71 -0.25
CA GLU A 51 15.94 -19.88 -0.54
C GLU A 51 15.49 -20.56 -1.84
N TYR A 52 16.43 -20.70 -2.78
CA TYR A 52 16.20 -21.32 -4.09
C TYR A 52 17.39 -22.19 -4.49
N SER A 53 17.16 -23.20 -5.33
CA SER A 53 18.23 -24.09 -5.81
C SER A 53 18.04 -24.51 -7.27
N GLY A 54 19.14 -24.95 -7.90
CA GLY A 54 19.13 -25.49 -9.25
C GLY A 54 18.53 -24.52 -10.29
N GLN A 55 17.54 -25.02 -11.04
CA GLN A 55 16.90 -24.25 -12.11
C GLN A 55 16.00 -23.11 -11.58
N ASP A 56 15.44 -23.22 -10.38
CA ASP A 56 14.54 -22.20 -9.82
C ASP A 56 15.31 -20.93 -9.45
N ASP A 57 16.49 -21.04 -8.82
CA ASP A 57 17.33 -19.85 -8.54
C ASP A 57 17.68 -19.08 -9.83
N VAL A 58 17.97 -19.80 -10.93
CA VAL A 58 18.25 -19.18 -12.24
C VAL A 58 17.01 -18.44 -12.80
N ILE A 59 15.81 -18.99 -12.64
CA ILE A 59 14.55 -18.38 -13.08
C ILE A 59 14.23 -17.15 -12.21
N ARG A 60 14.25 -17.31 -10.88
CA ARG A 60 13.98 -16.25 -9.89
C ARG A 60 14.94 -15.08 -10.05
N LYS A 61 16.24 -15.35 -10.22
CA LYS A 61 17.28 -14.36 -10.51
C LYS A 61 17.01 -13.61 -11.82
N LYS A 62 16.54 -14.29 -12.86
CA LYS A 62 16.17 -13.65 -14.14
C LYS A 62 14.96 -12.73 -13.98
N ILE A 63 13.94 -13.13 -13.21
CA ILE A 63 12.77 -12.30 -12.88
C ILE A 63 13.22 -11.05 -12.10
N TYR A 64 13.99 -11.25 -11.03
CA TYR A 64 14.58 -10.17 -10.23
C TYR A 64 15.37 -9.15 -11.06
N LEU A 65 16.26 -9.60 -11.95
CA LEU A 65 17.01 -8.70 -12.84
C LEU A 65 16.11 -7.98 -13.86
N THR A 66 15.02 -8.61 -14.31
CA THR A 66 14.05 -7.99 -15.22
C THR A 66 13.26 -6.88 -14.52
N ASN A 67 12.74 -7.16 -13.32
CA ASN A 67 11.99 -6.20 -12.50
C ASN A 67 12.90 -5.04 -12.06
N SER A 68 14.13 -5.34 -11.66
CA SER A 68 15.19 -4.37 -11.37
C SER A 68 15.42 -3.36 -12.50
N GLN A 69 15.50 -3.83 -13.75
CA GLN A 69 15.66 -2.95 -14.92
C GLN A 69 14.43 -2.06 -15.14
N LYS A 70 13.21 -2.59 -14.97
CA LYS A 70 11.96 -1.81 -15.10
C LYS A 70 11.89 -0.68 -14.08
N ILE A 71 12.21 -0.96 -12.81
CA ILE A 71 12.26 0.03 -11.73
C ILE A 71 13.24 1.17 -12.07
N VAL A 72 14.45 0.86 -12.56
CA VAL A 72 15.43 1.88 -12.95
C VAL A 72 14.95 2.73 -14.14
N LEU A 73 14.34 2.12 -15.15
CA LEU A 73 13.78 2.85 -16.30
C LEU A 73 12.59 3.74 -15.90
N HIS A 74 11.77 3.29 -14.96
CA HIS A 74 10.67 4.10 -14.41
C HIS A 74 11.17 5.26 -13.56
N ASN A 75 12.10 5.02 -12.64
CA ASN A 75 12.65 6.07 -11.78
C ASN A 75 13.45 7.12 -12.55
N ARG A 76 14.01 6.75 -13.72
CA ARG A 76 14.54 7.73 -14.68
C ARG A 76 13.45 8.65 -15.23
N LYS A 77 12.30 8.11 -15.67
CA LYS A 77 11.14 8.93 -16.10
C LYS A 77 10.65 9.85 -14.98
N TYR A 78 10.64 9.39 -13.73
CA TYR A 78 10.29 10.22 -12.58
C TYR A 78 11.22 11.42 -12.43
N ALA A 79 12.53 11.19 -12.48
CA ALA A 79 13.54 12.24 -12.42
C ALA A 79 13.49 13.20 -13.63
N GLU A 80 13.05 12.73 -14.80
CA GLU A 80 12.88 13.52 -16.03
C GLU A 80 11.54 14.30 -16.09
N GLY A 81 10.68 14.21 -15.07
CA GLY A 81 9.42 14.96 -15.02
C GLY A 81 8.17 14.20 -15.50
N LEU A 82 8.32 12.95 -15.94
CA LEU A 82 7.36 12.24 -16.79
C LEU A 82 6.38 11.33 -16.03
N THR A 83 6.55 11.16 -14.71
CA THR A 83 5.61 10.43 -13.83
C THR A 83 5.61 11.04 -12.42
N SER A 84 4.51 10.88 -11.69
CA SER A 84 4.30 11.41 -10.34
C SER A 84 4.59 10.44 -9.20
N TYR A 85 5.06 9.22 -9.49
CA TYR A 85 5.43 8.23 -8.48
C TYR A 85 6.75 7.52 -8.80
N GLN A 86 7.41 7.03 -7.75
CA GLN A 86 8.61 6.20 -7.84
C GLN A 86 8.26 4.73 -7.57
N MET A 87 9.09 3.84 -8.10
CA MET A 87 9.08 2.41 -7.81
C MET A 87 10.32 2.02 -7.00
N GLU A 88 10.24 0.95 -6.21
CA GLU A 88 11.37 0.40 -5.44
C GLU A 88 11.34 -1.13 -5.46
N MET A 89 12.49 -1.75 -5.22
CA MET A 89 12.59 -3.19 -5.09
C MET A 89 12.07 -3.62 -3.72
N ASN A 90 11.16 -4.59 -3.68
CA ASN A 90 10.56 -5.14 -2.47
C ASN A 90 10.56 -6.68 -2.52
N HIS A 91 9.98 -7.34 -1.53
CA HIS A 91 9.95 -8.82 -1.42
C HIS A 91 9.29 -9.56 -2.59
N PHE A 92 8.57 -8.87 -3.50
CA PHE A 92 8.03 -9.42 -4.74
C PHE A 92 9.02 -9.39 -5.92
N GLY A 93 10.27 -8.97 -5.71
CA GLY A 93 11.27 -8.78 -6.78
C GLY A 93 11.48 -9.98 -7.70
N ASP A 94 11.40 -11.20 -7.17
CA ASP A 94 11.57 -12.50 -7.84
C ASP A 94 10.27 -13.14 -8.35
N ILE A 95 9.14 -12.43 -8.21
CA ILE A 95 7.81 -12.88 -8.63
C ILE A 95 7.44 -12.25 -9.97
N SER A 96 7.02 -13.07 -10.93
CA SER A 96 6.54 -12.59 -12.23
C SER A 96 5.14 -11.97 -12.10
N PRO A 97 4.73 -11.06 -13.02
CA PRO A 97 3.43 -10.38 -12.91
C PRO A 97 2.24 -11.35 -12.95
N LYS A 98 2.40 -12.50 -13.62
CA LYS A 98 1.37 -13.54 -13.65
C LYS A 98 1.24 -14.24 -12.29
N GLU A 99 2.35 -14.64 -11.69
CA GLU A 99 2.36 -15.25 -10.35
C GLU A 99 1.83 -14.26 -9.31
N PHE A 100 2.27 -13.00 -9.38
CA PHE A 100 1.88 -11.92 -8.48
C PHE A 100 0.35 -11.79 -8.40
N ARG A 101 -0.32 -11.63 -9.54
CA ARG A 101 -1.79 -11.54 -9.60
C ARG A 101 -2.48 -12.80 -9.07
N THR A 102 -1.95 -13.98 -9.34
CA THR A 102 -2.56 -15.23 -8.85
C THR A 102 -2.41 -15.43 -7.34
N MET A 103 -1.36 -14.88 -6.71
CA MET A 103 -1.11 -15.04 -5.27
C MET A 103 -1.69 -13.92 -4.41
N MET A 104 -1.65 -12.68 -4.91
CA MET A 104 -1.94 -11.48 -4.11
C MET A 104 -3.33 -10.90 -4.36
N ASN A 105 -3.86 -11.04 -5.58
CA ASN A 105 -5.07 -10.35 -6.01
C ASN A 105 -6.26 -11.33 -5.86
N GLY A 106 -7.10 -11.05 -4.86
CA GLY A 106 -8.19 -11.93 -4.41
C GLY A 106 -9.58 -11.31 -4.47
N PHE A 107 -9.75 -10.12 -5.06
CA PHE A 107 -11.09 -9.58 -5.27
C PHE A 107 -11.74 -10.30 -6.45
N LYS A 108 -12.98 -10.78 -6.25
CA LYS A 108 -13.72 -11.56 -7.27
C LYS A 108 -14.92 -10.83 -7.88
N GLY A 109 -15.00 -9.52 -7.70
CA GLY A 109 -16.14 -8.73 -8.17
C GLY A 109 -16.13 -8.57 -9.67
N LYS A 110 -17.15 -9.13 -10.32
CA LYS A 110 -17.53 -8.72 -11.67
C LYS A 110 -18.59 -7.63 -11.53
N TYR A 111 -18.29 -6.43 -12.05
CA TYR A 111 -19.31 -5.40 -12.18
C TYR A 111 -20.48 -5.95 -12.99
N ASN A 112 -21.66 -5.99 -12.38
CA ASN A 112 -22.85 -6.56 -13.00
C ASN A 112 -24.07 -5.78 -12.52
N GLU A 113 -24.44 -4.76 -13.31
CA GLU A 113 -25.51 -3.79 -13.05
C GLU A 113 -26.87 -4.43 -12.68
N THR A 114 -27.08 -5.69 -13.05
CA THR A 114 -28.33 -6.43 -12.84
C THR A 114 -28.47 -7.07 -11.47
N LYS A 115 -27.40 -7.15 -10.67
CA LYS A 115 -27.43 -7.80 -9.35
C LYS A 115 -27.88 -6.79 -8.30
N ALA A 116 -29.14 -6.89 -7.89
CA ALA A 116 -29.67 -6.08 -6.78
C ALA A 116 -28.80 -6.28 -5.53
N SER A 117 -28.24 -5.19 -5.01
CA SER A 117 -27.50 -5.24 -3.75
C SER A 117 -28.44 -5.59 -2.60
N LYS A 118 -27.88 -6.29 -1.60
CA LYS A 118 -28.53 -6.50 -0.30
C LYS A 118 -28.21 -5.38 0.68
N GLY A 119 -27.18 -4.59 0.40
CA GLY A 119 -26.78 -3.45 1.20
C GLY A 119 -27.79 -2.31 1.13
N ALA A 120 -27.69 -1.41 2.09
CA ALA A 120 -28.33 -0.11 1.97
C ALA A 120 -27.57 0.76 0.95
N VAL A 121 -28.25 1.75 0.40
CA VAL A 121 -27.65 2.73 -0.53
C VAL A 121 -27.10 3.92 0.26
N PHE A 122 -25.88 4.36 -0.08
CA PHE A 122 -25.33 5.59 0.50
C PHE A 122 -26.20 6.79 0.14
N LEU A 123 -26.66 7.51 1.16
CA LEU A 123 -27.43 8.75 1.01
C LEU A 123 -26.58 9.93 1.48
N THR A 124 -26.13 10.74 0.53
CA THR A 124 -25.54 12.05 0.79
C THR A 124 -26.54 12.94 1.54
N ALA A 125 -26.13 13.50 2.67
CA ALA A 125 -26.92 14.55 3.30
C ALA A 125 -26.84 15.84 2.45
N ASN A 126 -27.96 16.55 2.32
CA ASN A 126 -28.00 17.78 1.52
C ASN A 126 -27.03 18.83 2.09
N PHE A 127 -26.27 19.49 1.20
CA PHE A 127 -25.32 20.56 1.53
C PHE A 127 -24.14 20.16 2.44
N VAL A 128 -23.66 18.92 2.37
CA VAL A 128 -22.42 18.51 3.07
C VAL A 128 -21.20 19.19 2.42
N GLU A 129 -20.64 20.17 3.11
CA GLU A 129 -19.26 20.60 2.87
C GLU A 129 -18.29 19.62 3.55
N VAL A 130 -17.54 18.88 2.74
CA VAL A 130 -16.48 17.97 3.23
C VAL A 130 -15.12 18.67 3.26
N PRO A 131 -14.20 18.27 4.17
CA PRO A 131 -12.83 18.80 4.21
C PRO A 131 -12.07 18.70 2.87
N ALA A 132 -10.98 19.45 2.76
CA ALA A 132 -10.04 19.35 1.64
C ALA A 132 -9.14 18.11 1.76
N GLU A 133 -8.67 17.81 2.98
CA GLU A 133 -7.89 16.64 3.36
C GLU A 133 -8.58 15.88 4.51
N VAL A 134 -8.53 14.55 4.48
CA VAL A 134 -8.92 13.64 5.56
C VAL A 134 -7.85 12.56 5.67
N ASP A 135 -7.41 12.24 6.88
CA ASP A 135 -6.48 11.13 7.16
C ASP A 135 -6.89 10.44 8.47
N TRP A 136 -7.68 9.37 8.36
CA TRP A 136 -8.26 8.66 9.50
C TRP A 136 -7.21 7.98 10.40
N ARG A 137 -5.97 7.81 9.92
CA ARG A 137 -4.84 7.33 10.75
C ARG A 137 -4.53 8.31 11.88
N LYS A 138 -4.59 9.62 11.59
CA LYS A 138 -4.36 10.71 12.57
C LYS A 138 -5.46 10.77 13.66
N HIS A 139 -6.57 10.06 13.47
CA HIS A 139 -7.74 10.07 14.37
C HIS A 139 -7.98 8.75 15.10
N GLY A 140 -7.12 7.74 14.95
CA GLY A 140 -7.22 6.46 15.68
C GLY A 140 -8.16 5.41 15.07
N TYR A 141 -8.68 5.64 13.87
CA TYR A 141 -9.64 4.75 13.18
C TYR A 141 -8.97 3.57 12.45
N VAL A 142 -7.63 3.53 12.39
CA VAL A 142 -6.88 2.64 11.49
C VAL A 142 -5.83 1.87 12.28
N THR A 143 -5.94 0.54 12.25
CA THR A 143 -4.95 -0.40 12.80
C THR A 143 -3.61 -0.36 12.05
N PRO A 144 -2.52 -0.93 12.61
CA PRO A 144 -1.27 -1.14 11.87
C PRO A 144 -1.46 -1.88 10.54
N VAL A 145 -0.49 -1.76 9.62
CA VAL A 145 -0.53 -2.50 8.35
C VAL A 145 -0.32 -3.99 8.63
N LYS A 146 -1.12 -4.83 7.98
CA LYS A 146 -1.01 -6.29 8.03
C LYS A 146 -0.44 -6.84 6.71
N ASN A 147 -0.12 -8.14 6.68
CA ASN A 147 0.36 -8.83 5.48
C ASN A 147 -0.45 -10.12 5.23
N GLN A 148 -1.11 -10.21 4.07
CA GLN A 148 -1.89 -11.37 3.64
C GLN A 148 -1.02 -12.56 3.17
N GLY A 149 0.28 -12.36 2.95
CA GLY A 149 1.16 -13.39 2.39
C GLY A 149 0.68 -13.91 1.02
N GLN A 150 0.94 -15.18 0.72
CA GLN A 150 0.58 -15.82 -0.56
C GLN A 150 -0.86 -16.38 -0.55
N CYS A 151 -1.82 -15.56 -0.13
CA CYS A 151 -3.23 -15.90 -0.04
C CYS A 151 -4.07 -14.75 -0.59
N GLY A 152 -4.96 -15.03 -1.55
CA GLY A 152 -5.88 -14.06 -2.17
C GLY A 152 -7.02 -13.65 -1.23
N SER A 153 -6.68 -13.09 -0.08
CA SER A 153 -7.60 -12.72 1.01
C SER A 153 -7.68 -11.21 1.25
N CYS A 154 -7.19 -10.39 0.31
CA CYS A 154 -7.29 -8.93 0.35
C CYS A 154 -8.71 -8.41 0.65
N TRP A 155 -9.74 -9.11 0.18
CA TRP A 155 -11.16 -8.84 0.50
C TRP A 155 -11.43 -8.90 2.01
N ALA A 156 -10.81 -9.85 2.74
CA ALA A 156 -10.94 -9.96 4.19
C ALA A 156 -10.26 -8.79 4.90
N PHE A 157 -9.03 -8.43 4.51
CA PHE A 157 -8.28 -7.27 5.06
C PHE A 157 -8.98 -5.93 4.79
N SER A 158 -9.59 -5.77 3.61
CA SER A 158 -10.41 -4.60 3.29
C SER A 158 -11.66 -4.54 4.18
N SER A 159 -12.29 -5.69 4.43
CA SER A 159 -13.51 -5.79 5.27
C SER A 159 -13.23 -5.52 6.75
N THR A 160 -12.21 -6.17 7.32
CA THR A 160 -11.78 -5.93 8.71
C THR A 160 -11.43 -4.46 8.90
N GLY A 161 -10.61 -3.88 8.03
CA GLY A 161 -10.19 -2.49 8.14
C GLY A 161 -11.33 -1.46 8.15
N ALA A 162 -12.42 -1.70 7.41
CA ALA A 162 -13.60 -0.84 7.46
C ALA A 162 -14.43 -1.07 8.74
N LEU A 163 -14.61 -2.33 9.15
CA LEU A 163 -15.33 -2.70 10.37
C LEU A 163 -14.61 -2.22 11.64
N GLU A 164 -13.28 -2.26 11.67
CA GLU A 164 -12.41 -1.69 12.69
C GLU A 164 -12.66 -0.18 12.84
N GLY A 165 -12.64 0.56 11.73
CA GLY A 165 -12.88 2.00 11.71
C GLY A 165 -14.29 2.38 12.18
N GLN A 166 -15.31 1.60 11.80
CA GLN A 166 -16.68 1.83 12.28
C GLN A 166 -16.83 1.47 13.78
N HIS A 167 -16.25 0.37 14.26
CA HIS A 167 -16.28 0.06 15.71
C HIS A 167 -15.54 1.09 16.54
N PHE A 168 -14.42 1.62 16.05
CA PHE A 168 -13.74 2.75 16.69
C PHE A 168 -14.64 3.98 16.76
N ARG A 169 -15.31 4.35 15.65
CA ARG A 169 -16.27 5.46 15.61
C ARG A 169 -17.38 5.34 16.66
N LYS A 170 -17.90 4.12 16.86
CA LYS A 170 -19.02 3.83 17.79
C LYS A 170 -18.59 3.74 19.25
N SER A 171 -17.42 3.17 19.53
CA SER A 171 -17.02 2.78 20.89
C SER A 171 -15.83 3.57 21.45
N GLY A 172 -15.07 4.26 20.62
CA GLY A 172 -13.77 4.85 20.95
C GLY A 172 -12.64 3.83 21.18
N LYS A 173 -12.89 2.53 20.98
CA LYS A 173 -11.91 1.45 21.17
C LYS A 173 -11.53 0.86 19.82
N LEU A 174 -10.24 0.92 19.48
CA LEU A 174 -9.70 0.24 18.30
C LEU A 174 -9.34 -1.19 18.68
N VAL A 175 -9.81 -2.16 17.92
CA VAL A 175 -9.56 -3.60 18.12
C VAL A 175 -9.19 -4.18 16.75
N SER A 176 -8.06 -4.87 16.64
CA SER A 176 -7.70 -5.59 15.41
C SER A 176 -8.63 -6.79 15.24
N LEU A 177 -9.25 -6.92 14.07
CA LEU A 177 -10.23 -7.99 13.76
C LEU A 177 -9.61 -9.08 12.92
N SER A 178 -10.11 -10.32 13.05
CA SER A 178 -9.54 -11.49 12.39
C SER A 178 -9.97 -11.61 10.92
N GLU A 179 -9.02 -11.48 9.99
CA GLU A 179 -9.27 -11.87 8.60
C GLU A 179 -9.41 -13.39 8.45
N GLN A 180 -8.75 -14.18 9.30
CA GLN A 180 -8.81 -15.64 9.22
C GLN A 180 -10.21 -16.18 9.55
N ASN A 181 -10.91 -15.53 10.49
CA ASN A 181 -12.31 -15.83 10.75
C ASN A 181 -13.16 -15.60 9.49
N LEU A 182 -12.92 -14.53 8.71
CA LEU A 182 -13.62 -14.32 7.45
C LEU A 182 -13.26 -15.41 6.42
N VAL A 183 -11.96 -15.67 6.21
CA VAL A 183 -11.42 -16.67 5.28
C VAL A 183 -12.02 -18.06 5.53
N ASP A 184 -12.02 -18.52 6.79
CA ASP A 184 -12.44 -19.88 7.13
C ASP A 184 -13.96 -20.07 7.23
N CYS A 185 -14.73 -19.02 7.52
CA CYS A 185 -16.15 -19.13 7.91
C CYS A 185 -17.16 -18.55 6.90
N SER A 186 -16.78 -17.56 6.09
CA SER A 186 -17.73 -16.85 5.21
C SER A 186 -18.08 -17.58 3.90
N GLY A 187 -17.58 -18.81 3.69
CA GLY A 187 -17.79 -19.58 2.44
C GLY A 187 -19.26 -19.79 2.04
N LYS A 188 -20.19 -19.86 3.00
CA LYS A 188 -21.64 -19.95 2.73
C LYS A 188 -22.23 -18.69 2.08
N TYR A 189 -21.55 -17.55 2.19
CA TYR A 189 -21.93 -16.27 1.62
C TYR A 189 -21.36 -16.07 0.21
N GLY A 190 -20.48 -16.97 -0.24
CA GLY A 190 -19.91 -17.03 -1.58
C GLY A 190 -18.47 -16.51 -1.68
N ASN A 191 -17.80 -16.26 -0.56
CA ASN A 191 -16.33 -16.11 -0.52
C ASN A 191 -15.66 -17.49 -0.69
N GLU A 192 -14.44 -17.51 -1.22
CA GLU A 192 -13.66 -18.73 -1.51
C GLU A 192 -12.30 -18.72 -0.78
N GLY A 193 -12.22 -18.07 0.37
CA GLY A 193 -11.03 -18.02 1.22
C GLY A 193 -9.84 -17.36 0.52
N CYS A 194 -8.70 -18.05 0.47
CA CYS A 194 -7.51 -17.64 -0.27
C CYS A 194 -7.67 -17.65 -1.79
N ASN A 195 -8.75 -18.22 -2.34
CA ASN A 195 -9.08 -18.12 -3.76
C ASN A 195 -9.89 -16.86 -4.08
N GLY A 196 -10.16 -15.99 -3.11
CA GLY A 196 -10.81 -14.69 -3.31
C GLY A 196 -12.24 -14.57 -2.80
N GLY A 197 -12.78 -13.36 -2.87
CA GLY A 197 -14.07 -13.01 -2.27
C GLY A 197 -14.45 -11.54 -2.46
N LEU A 198 -15.49 -11.09 -1.75
CA LEU A 198 -16.03 -9.74 -1.74
C LEU A 198 -16.22 -9.23 -0.30
N MET A 199 -16.08 -7.92 -0.12
CA MET A 199 -16.26 -7.29 1.18
C MET A 199 -17.72 -7.35 1.65
N ASP A 200 -18.67 -7.14 0.75
CA ASP A 200 -20.11 -7.21 1.04
C ASP A 200 -20.54 -8.60 1.57
N GLN A 201 -19.94 -9.67 1.04
CA GLN A 201 -20.16 -11.05 1.49
C GLN A 201 -19.55 -11.31 2.88
N ALA A 202 -18.45 -10.61 3.22
CA ALA A 202 -17.89 -10.64 4.56
C ALA A 202 -18.78 -9.90 5.56
N PHE A 203 -19.31 -8.73 5.20
CA PHE A 203 -20.25 -7.97 6.04
C PHE A 203 -21.56 -8.75 6.28
N ASP A 204 -22.17 -9.31 5.22
CA ASP A 204 -23.31 -10.24 5.34
C ASP A 204 -23.02 -11.39 6.32
N TYR A 205 -21.82 -11.99 6.25
CA TYR A 205 -21.40 -13.03 7.20
C TYR A 205 -21.33 -12.52 8.64
N VAL A 206 -20.66 -11.39 8.91
CA VAL A 206 -20.47 -10.87 10.28
C VAL A 206 -21.81 -10.56 10.94
N LYS A 207 -22.73 -9.98 10.18
CA LYS A 207 -24.11 -9.70 10.59
C LYS A 207 -24.84 -10.97 11.02
N ASP A 208 -24.95 -11.95 10.13
CA ASP A 208 -25.72 -13.17 10.36
C ASP A 208 -25.06 -14.11 11.40
N ASN A 209 -23.73 -14.09 11.49
CA ASN A 209 -22.94 -14.81 12.50
C ASN A 209 -23.07 -14.18 13.90
N GLY A 210 -23.54 -12.93 13.99
CA GLY A 210 -23.67 -12.19 15.24
C GLY A 210 -22.34 -11.71 15.82
N GLY A 211 -21.32 -11.54 14.97
CA GLY A 211 -19.99 -11.06 15.37
C GLY A 211 -18.85 -11.56 14.50
N LEU A 212 -17.68 -10.95 14.69
CA LEU A 212 -16.38 -11.34 14.13
C LEU A 212 -15.35 -11.40 15.25
N ASP A 213 -14.53 -12.45 15.27
CA ASP A 213 -13.47 -12.63 16.27
C ASP A 213 -12.36 -11.56 16.12
N SER A 214 -11.76 -11.19 17.24
CA SER A 214 -10.55 -10.36 17.26
C SER A 214 -9.33 -11.13 16.76
N GLU A 215 -8.35 -10.42 16.19
CA GLU A 215 -7.07 -10.99 15.72
C GLU A 215 -6.41 -11.84 16.82
N ASP A 216 -6.32 -11.31 18.04
CA ASP A 216 -5.70 -12.01 19.18
C ASP A 216 -6.40 -13.35 19.51
N SER A 217 -7.71 -13.43 19.30
CA SER A 217 -8.51 -14.64 19.56
C SER A 217 -8.52 -15.64 18.40
N TYR A 218 -8.28 -15.18 17.18
CA TYR A 218 -8.26 -15.97 15.95
C TYR A 218 -7.18 -15.43 14.99
N PRO A 219 -5.88 -15.72 15.24
CA PRO A 219 -4.80 -15.14 14.46
C PRO A 219 -4.78 -15.55 12.99
N TYR A 220 -4.22 -14.68 12.15
CA TYR A 220 -4.04 -14.92 10.73
C TYR A 220 -3.06 -16.06 10.41
N ASP A 221 -3.49 -16.99 9.56
CA ASP A 221 -2.73 -18.17 9.16
C ASP A 221 -2.27 -18.16 7.70
N GLY A 222 -2.82 -17.29 6.84
CA GLY A 222 -2.43 -17.18 5.43
C GLY A 222 -2.81 -18.38 4.54
N GLN A 223 -3.78 -19.19 4.96
CA GLN A 223 -4.25 -20.37 4.23
C GLN A 223 -5.69 -20.74 4.63
N ASP A 224 -6.41 -21.44 3.76
CA ASP A 224 -7.75 -21.95 4.06
C ASP A 224 -7.69 -23.00 5.19
N LYS A 225 -8.53 -22.85 6.22
CA LYS A 225 -8.74 -23.84 7.29
C LYS A 225 -10.23 -24.05 7.55
N LYS A 226 -10.55 -24.96 8.48
CA LYS A 226 -11.92 -25.15 8.96
C LYS A 226 -12.29 -24.00 9.89
N CYS A 227 -13.47 -23.40 9.71
CA CYS A 227 -14.01 -22.36 10.60
C CYS A 227 -13.86 -22.73 12.10
N ARG A 228 -13.23 -21.82 12.86
CA ARG A 228 -12.95 -21.96 14.31
C ARG A 228 -13.61 -20.89 15.18
N PHE A 229 -14.59 -20.15 14.64
CA PHE A 229 -15.25 -19.01 15.29
C PHE A 229 -15.72 -19.33 16.72
N LYS A 230 -15.49 -18.40 17.65
CA LYS A 230 -15.91 -18.53 19.06
C LYS A 230 -16.60 -17.26 19.52
N LYS A 231 -17.84 -17.38 19.99
CA LYS A 231 -18.61 -16.23 20.51
C LYS A 231 -17.88 -15.41 21.60
N ASP A 232 -17.02 -16.04 22.39
CA ASP A 232 -16.23 -15.36 23.44
C ASP A 232 -15.02 -14.56 22.89
N GLY A 233 -14.64 -14.76 21.63
CA GLY A 233 -13.56 -14.05 20.92
C GLY A 233 -14.01 -12.81 20.15
N VAL A 234 -15.32 -12.57 20.06
CA VAL A 234 -15.94 -11.49 19.25
C VAL A 234 -15.36 -10.12 19.61
N GLY A 235 -14.67 -9.51 18.64
CA GLY A 235 -14.14 -8.15 18.71
C GLY A 235 -15.08 -7.09 18.14
N ALA A 236 -15.97 -7.47 17.22
CA ALA A 236 -16.88 -6.57 16.51
C ALA A 236 -18.19 -7.26 16.08
N THR A 237 -19.23 -6.47 15.81
CA THR A 237 -20.53 -6.90 15.25
C THR A 237 -20.94 -6.01 14.08
N ASP A 238 -21.77 -6.52 13.17
CA ASP A 238 -22.29 -5.75 12.03
C ASP A 238 -23.83 -5.87 11.96
N LEU A 239 -24.48 -4.87 11.37
CA LEU A 239 -25.92 -4.81 11.08
C LEU A 239 -26.18 -4.90 9.56
N GLY A 240 -25.13 -4.86 8.73
CA GLY A 240 -25.13 -4.96 7.28
C GLY A 240 -24.30 -3.85 6.63
N HIS A 241 -24.14 -3.88 5.32
CA HIS A 241 -23.31 -2.91 4.61
C HIS A 241 -24.11 -1.81 3.90
N VAL A 242 -23.40 -0.74 3.53
CA VAL A 242 -23.83 0.33 2.64
C VAL A 242 -22.93 0.37 1.43
N ASP A 243 -23.52 0.42 0.23
CA ASP A 243 -22.80 0.65 -1.01
C ASP A 243 -22.73 2.14 -1.35
N VAL A 244 -21.54 2.60 -1.73
CA VAL A 244 -21.33 3.95 -2.23
C VAL A 244 -21.73 3.98 -3.71
N VAL A 245 -22.88 4.61 -4.00
CA VAL A 245 -23.48 4.65 -5.33
C VAL A 245 -23.79 6.08 -5.80
N PRO A 246 -23.81 6.36 -7.12
CA PRO A 246 -23.54 5.44 -8.23
C PRO A 246 -22.08 4.97 -8.28
N ALA A 247 -21.88 3.75 -8.76
CA ALA A 247 -20.55 3.17 -8.94
C ALA A 247 -19.68 4.06 -9.84
N GLY A 248 -18.42 4.25 -9.45
CA GLY A 248 -17.45 5.09 -10.14
C GLY A 248 -17.52 6.58 -9.79
N ASP A 249 -18.46 7.01 -8.94
CA ASP A 249 -18.56 8.41 -8.49
C ASP A 249 -17.53 8.71 -7.37
N GLU A 250 -16.37 9.25 -7.80
CA GLU A 250 -15.32 9.74 -6.90
C GLU A 250 -15.82 10.80 -5.90
N GLY A 251 -16.87 11.55 -6.22
CA GLY A 251 -17.50 12.51 -5.31
C GLY A 251 -18.22 11.81 -4.15
N LYS A 252 -19.00 10.76 -4.45
CA LYS A 252 -19.69 9.94 -3.42
C LYS A 252 -18.69 9.21 -2.53
N LEU A 253 -17.59 8.69 -3.09
CA LEU A 253 -16.51 8.11 -2.30
C LEU A 253 -15.87 9.15 -1.37
N LYS A 254 -15.68 10.39 -1.83
CA LYS A 254 -15.15 11.49 -1.01
C LYS A 254 -16.09 11.81 0.16
N GLU A 255 -17.39 11.91 -0.12
CA GLU A 255 -18.44 12.16 0.87
C GLU A 255 -18.52 11.05 1.93
N ALA A 256 -18.52 9.78 1.50
CA ALA A 256 -18.51 8.63 2.39
C ALA A 256 -17.26 8.65 3.30
N ILE A 257 -16.06 8.74 2.73
CA ILE A 257 -14.82 8.79 3.52
C ILE A 257 -14.82 9.96 4.51
N ALA A 258 -15.33 11.12 4.13
CA ALA A 258 -15.37 12.31 5.00
C ALA A 258 -16.34 12.18 6.18
N THR A 259 -17.49 11.54 5.98
CA THR A 259 -18.62 11.56 6.93
C THR A 259 -18.82 10.25 7.70
N VAL A 260 -18.22 9.16 7.22
CA VAL A 260 -18.41 7.80 7.74
C VAL A 260 -17.14 7.25 8.39
N GLY A 261 -15.97 7.39 7.75
CA GLY A 261 -14.72 6.77 8.22
C GLY A 261 -13.95 6.11 7.06
N PRO A 262 -13.06 5.15 7.35
CA PRO A 262 -12.47 4.28 6.33
C PRO A 262 -13.54 3.50 5.55
N VAL A 263 -13.33 3.33 4.24
CA VAL A 263 -14.24 2.66 3.29
C VAL A 263 -13.49 1.54 2.56
N SER A 264 -14.09 0.35 2.48
CA SER A 264 -13.57 -0.77 1.70
C SER A 264 -13.72 -0.46 0.21
N VAL A 265 -12.67 -0.61 -0.59
CA VAL A 265 -12.71 -0.38 -2.04
C VAL A 265 -11.97 -1.48 -2.79
N ALA A 266 -12.37 -1.76 -4.03
CA ALA A 266 -11.61 -2.60 -4.94
C ALA A 266 -10.94 -1.77 -6.05
N ILE A 267 -9.80 -2.26 -6.54
CA ILE A 267 -8.98 -1.61 -7.58
C ILE A 267 -8.42 -2.63 -8.57
N ASP A 268 -8.01 -2.15 -9.74
CA ASP A 268 -7.02 -2.83 -10.60
C ASP A 268 -5.62 -2.65 -9.98
N ALA A 269 -5.05 -3.74 -9.44
CA ALA A 269 -3.67 -3.84 -8.99
C ALA A 269 -2.85 -4.81 -9.87
N SER A 270 -3.26 -5.00 -11.12
CA SER A 270 -2.74 -6.02 -12.03
C SER A 270 -1.39 -5.64 -12.69
N HIS A 271 -0.88 -4.44 -12.40
CA HIS A 271 0.27 -3.80 -13.05
C HIS A 271 1.56 -3.87 -12.22
N GLU A 272 2.69 -4.03 -12.91
CA GLU A 272 4.03 -4.05 -12.29
C GLU A 272 4.38 -2.73 -11.59
N SER A 273 3.85 -1.62 -12.08
CA SER A 273 3.96 -0.30 -11.46
C SER A 273 3.29 -0.23 -10.09
N PHE A 274 2.22 -0.99 -9.85
CA PHE A 274 1.60 -1.17 -8.53
C PHE A 274 2.41 -2.15 -7.67
N GLN A 275 2.80 -3.31 -8.23
CA GLN A 275 3.62 -4.33 -7.54
C GLN A 275 4.88 -3.74 -6.89
N PHE A 276 5.53 -2.77 -7.54
CA PHE A 276 6.73 -2.11 -7.07
C PHE A 276 6.54 -0.63 -6.70
N TYR A 277 5.31 -0.16 -6.48
CA TYR A 277 5.07 1.21 -6.01
C TYR A 277 5.84 1.47 -4.71
N ALA A 278 6.46 2.67 -4.60
CA ALA A 278 7.16 3.13 -3.41
C ALA A 278 6.54 4.39 -2.82
N LYS A 279 6.43 5.47 -3.60
CA LYS A 279 5.91 6.77 -3.11
C LYS A 279 5.50 7.72 -4.24
N GLY A 280 4.79 8.78 -3.88
CA GLY A 280 4.25 9.79 -4.80
C GLY A 280 2.81 9.46 -5.22
N VAL A 281 2.21 10.24 -6.10
CA VAL A 281 0.83 9.99 -6.55
C VAL A 281 0.84 9.01 -7.72
N TYR A 282 0.32 7.81 -7.48
CA TYR A 282 0.21 6.71 -8.42
C TYR A 282 -0.84 7.01 -9.50
N ASP A 283 -0.41 6.96 -10.76
CA ASP A 283 -1.15 7.37 -11.96
C ASP A 283 -0.71 6.45 -13.09
N GLU A 284 -1.43 5.34 -13.30
CA GLU A 284 -1.09 4.27 -14.26
C GLU A 284 -2.05 4.34 -15.46
N PRO A 285 -1.64 4.81 -16.64
CA PRO A 285 -2.52 4.96 -17.80
C PRO A 285 -3.14 3.66 -18.33
N ALA A 286 -2.59 2.50 -17.97
CA ALA A 286 -3.12 1.20 -18.38
C ALA A 286 -4.12 0.57 -17.38
N CYS A 287 -4.38 1.22 -16.24
CA CYS A 287 -5.33 0.72 -15.24
C CYS A 287 -6.77 0.70 -15.78
N SER A 288 -7.49 -0.38 -15.49
CA SER A 288 -8.92 -0.51 -15.76
C SER A 288 -9.76 0.13 -14.65
N SER A 289 -10.89 0.74 -15.01
CA SER A 289 -11.91 1.14 -14.04
C SER A 289 -12.93 0.03 -13.74
N GLU A 290 -12.86 -1.11 -14.44
CA GLU A 290 -13.88 -2.18 -14.41
C GLU A 290 -13.31 -3.56 -14.05
N GLU A 291 -12.08 -3.86 -14.49
CA GLU A 291 -11.39 -5.14 -14.24
C GLU A 291 -10.62 -5.08 -12.90
N LEU A 292 -11.38 -5.02 -11.81
CA LEU A 292 -10.83 -4.94 -10.45
C LEU A 292 -10.38 -6.33 -9.97
N ASP A 293 -9.22 -6.41 -9.33
CA ASP A 293 -8.65 -7.68 -8.86
C ASP A 293 -8.12 -7.65 -7.41
N HIS A 294 -8.00 -6.47 -6.79
CA HIS A 294 -7.47 -6.33 -5.43
C HIS A 294 -8.37 -5.48 -4.52
N GLY A 295 -8.52 -5.92 -3.27
CA GLY A 295 -9.34 -5.26 -2.25
C GLY A 295 -8.46 -4.51 -1.24
N VAL A 296 -8.72 -3.22 -1.05
CA VAL A 296 -7.92 -2.31 -0.22
C VAL A 296 -8.83 -1.41 0.63
N LEU A 297 -8.25 -0.59 1.51
CA LEU A 297 -9.01 0.29 2.40
C LEU A 297 -8.67 1.76 2.14
N ALA A 298 -9.65 2.54 1.68
CA ALA A 298 -9.50 3.98 1.54
C ALA A 298 -9.67 4.64 2.93
N VAL A 299 -8.58 5.16 3.47
CA VAL A 299 -8.50 5.76 4.83
C VAL A 299 -8.44 7.28 4.82
N GLY A 300 -8.55 7.91 3.66
CA GLY A 300 -8.46 9.35 3.54
C GLY A 300 -8.30 9.83 2.10
N TYR A 301 -8.03 11.13 1.96
CA TYR A 301 -7.74 11.80 0.70
C TYR A 301 -7.05 13.14 0.96
N GLY A 302 -6.44 13.71 -0.06
CA GLY A 302 -5.89 15.07 0.01
C GLY A 302 -5.38 15.55 -1.34
N THR A 303 -4.51 16.56 -1.29
CA THR A 303 -3.77 17.07 -2.44
C THR A 303 -2.29 17.07 -2.06
N ASP A 304 -1.41 16.54 -2.90
CA ASP A 304 -0.01 16.33 -2.53
C ASP A 304 0.75 17.67 -2.45
N ALA A 305 1.16 18.03 -1.24
CA ALA A 305 1.91 19.25 -0.94
C ALA A 305 3.44 19.10 -1.14
N GLY A 306 3.89 18.03 -1.79
CA GLY A 306 5.29 17.76 -2.07
C GLY A 306 5.88 18.63 -3.19
N THR A 307 7.02 18.20 -3.72
CA THR A 307 7.73 18.86 -4.81
C THR A 307 7.89 17.92 -6.01
N GLY A 308 8.11 18.48 -7.21
CA GLY A 308 8.14 17.71 -8.46
C GLY A 308 6.74 17.35 -8.97
N ASN A 309 6.64 16.31 -9.80
CA ASN A 309 5.43 16.06 -10.63
C ASN A 309 4.22 15.53 -9.85
N ALA A 310 4.39 15.23 -8.56
CA ALA A 310 3.31 14.92 -7.63
C ALA A 310 2.64 16.19 -7.09
N ALA A 311 3.35 17.32 -7.03
CA ALA A 311 2.89 18.53 -6.37
C ALA A 311 1.56 19.03 -6.97
N GLY A 312 0.57 19.29 -6.11
CA GLY A 312 -0.76 19.73 -6.50
C GLY A 312 -1.65 18.64 -7.09
N LYS A 313 -1.21 17.37 -7.17
CA LYS A 313 -2.09 16.25 -7.57
C LYS A 313 -2.99 15.83 -6.42
N ASP A 314 -4.28 15.68 -6.72
CA ASP A 314 -5.25 15.06 -5.83
C ASP A 314 -4.98 13.56 -5.65
N TYR A 315 -5.15 13.06 -4.42
CA TYR A 315 -4.98 11.65 -4.11
C TYR A 315 -6.04 11.09 -3.14
N TRP A 316 -6.29 9.80 -3.29
CA TRP A 316 -6.87 8.90 -2.29
C TRP A 316 -5.73 8.32 -1.44
N LEU A 317 -5.90 8.31 -0.12
CA LEU A 317 -4.97 7.66 0.80
C LEU A 317 -5.47 6.25 1.10
N VAL A 318 -4.72 5.24 0.66
CA VAL A 318 -5.16 3.85 0.67
C VAL A 318 -4.19 3.00 1.48
N LYS A 319 -4.72 2.20 2.41
CA LYS A 319 -4.00 1.17 3.17
C LYS A 319 -4.04 -0.13 2.38
N ASN A 320 -2.87 -0.75 2.18
CA ASN A 320 -2.73 -2.06 1.54
C ASN A 320 -2.52 -3.18 2.58
N SER A 321 -2.56 -4.43 2.14
CA SER A 321 -2.45 -5.66 2.95
C SER A 321 -1.21 -6.49 2.61
N TRP A 322 -0.13 -5.86 2.13
CA TRP A 322 1.13 -6.50 1.71
C TRP A 322 2.31 -6.21 2.64
N GLY A 323 2.03 -5.82 3.90
CA GLY A 323 3.04 -5.43 4.88
C GLY A 323 3.65 -4.04 4.64
N GLU A 324 4.45 -3.59 5.61
CA GLU A 324 5.03 -2.23 5.62
C GLU A 324 6.21 -2.07 4.64
N GLU A 325 6.79 -3.16 4.13
CA GLU A 325 7.86 -3.13 3.12
C GLU A 325 7.39 -2.72 1.71
N TRP A 326 6.08 -2.70 1.47
CA TRP A 326 5.51 -2.29 0.20
C TRP A 326 4.98 -0.85 0.28
N GLY A 327 5.23 -0.04 -0.75
CA GLY A 327 4.72 1.33 -0.81
C GLY A 327 5.29 2.25 0.27
N ASP A 328 4.50 3.25 0.65
CA ASP A 328 4.86 4.26 1.65
C ASP A 328 4.47 3.72 3.04
N THR A 329 5.29 2.80 3.55
CA THR A 329 5.05 2.05 4.80
C THR A 329 3.71 1.31 4.78
N GLY A 330 3.42 0.57 3.71
CA GLY A 330 2.17 -0.15 3.49
C GLY A 330 0.99 0.68 2.93
N TYR A 331 1.22 1.96 2.64
CA TYR A 331 0.21 2.86 2.06
C TYR A 331 0.54 3.26 0.62
N ILE A 332 -0.48 3.69 -0.11
CA ILE A 332 -0.36 4.27 -1.45
C ILE A 332 -1.23 5.52 -1.58
N LYS A 333 -0.72 6.52 -2.30
CA LYS A 333 -1.49 7.67 -2.77
C LYS A 333 -1.96 7.40 -4.18
N MET A 334 -3.21 7.00 -4.39
CA MET A 334 -3.76 6.76 -5.73
C MET A 334 -4.36 8.05 -6.30
N ALA A 335 -4.18 8.32 -7.59
CA ALA A 335 -4.72 9.53 -8.21
C ALA A 335 -6.25 9.67 -8.02
N ARG A 336 -6.68 10.83 -7.53
CA ARG A 336 -8.09 11.22 -7.35
C ARG A 336 -8.50 12.25 -8.40
N ASN A 337 -9.80 12.36 -8.67
CA ASN A 337 -10.41 13.25 -9.66
C ASN A 337 -9.87 12.99 -11.07
N LYS A 338 -9.61 11.70 -11.37
CA LYS A 338 -8.82 11.26 -12.52
C LYS A 338 -9.57 10.18 -13.33
N LYS A 339 -10.88 10.38 -13.48
CA LYS A 339 -11.82 9.48 -14.17
C LYS A 339 -11.88 8.08 -13.53
N ASN A 340 -11.97 8.01 -12.20
CA ASN A 340 -12.06 6.76 -11.46
C ASN A 340 -10.87 5.83 -11.76
N GLN A 341 -9.66 6.35 -11.55
CA GLN A 341 -8.39 5.70 -11.91
C GLN A 341 -8.22 4.36 -11.15
N CYS A 342 -7.85 3.29 -11.84
CA CYS A 342 -7.87 1.90 -11.35
C CYS A 342 -9.21 1.45 -10.72
N GLY A 343 -10.32 2.15 -10.98
CA GLY A 343 -11.66 1.75 -10.53
C GLY A 343 -11.94 1.92 -9.03
N ILE A 344 -11.17 2.77 -8.34
CA ILE A 344 -11.24 2.95 -6.88
C ILE A 344 -12.64 3.32 -6.30
N ALA A 345 -13.53 3.88 -7.11
CA ALA A 345 -14.93 4.16 -6.74
C ALA A 345 -15.95 3.17 -7.36
N THR A 346 -15.52 2.19 -8.17
CA THR A 346 -16.40 1.24 -8.87
C THR A 346 -17.06 0.23 -7.94
N SER A 347 -16.33 -0.27 -6.93
CA SER A 347 -16.86 -1.14 -5.89
C SER A 347 -16.34 -0.64 -4.55
N ALA A 348 -17.18 0.13 -3.86
CA ALA A 348 -16.88 0.79 -2.61
C ALA A 348 -18.04 0.62 -1.63
N SER A 349 -17.76 0.08 -0.44
CA SER A 349 -18.77 -0.22 0.58
C SER A 349 -18.22 -0.11 2.01
N TYR A 350 -19.12 -0.05 3.00
CA TYR A 350 -18.74 0.00 4.42
C TYR A 350 -19.82 -0.65 5.32
N PRO A 351 -19.45 -1.21 6.49
CA PRO A 351 -20.39 -1.87 7.41
C PRO A 351 -21.15 -0.89 8.32
N LEU A 352 -22.22 -1.35 8.96
CA LEU A 352 -23.10 -0.58 9.84
C LEU A 352 -23.07 -1.17 11.26
N VAL A 353 -22.47 -0.47 12.22
CA VAL A 353 -22.12 -1.06 13.53
C VAL A 353 -23.07 -0.76 14.69
#